data_AF-A0A1G9U2Z4-F1
#
_entry.id   AF-A0A1G9U2Z4-F1
#
_cell.length_a   1.000
_cell.length_b   1.000
_cell.length_c   1.000
_cell.angle_alpha   90.00
_cell.angle_beta   90.00
_cell.angle_gamma   90.00
#
_symmetry.space_group_name_H-M   'P 1'
#
loop_
_entity.id
_entity.type
_entity.pdbx_description
1 polymer ?
#
loop_
_entity_poly.entity_id
_entity_poly.type
_entity_poly.pdbx_seq_one_letter_code
_entity_poly.pdbx_strand_id
1 'polypeptide(L)'
;MKELVQLEDFKGELVPITDSLKVAEVTDKRHADVMKDIRELINKLMSNHETREIAQRNFAQCSYINSNNREMPKYLMTKEGFENLMFTYNGTKMVIAKAKFIRKFHEMEEELKNNQQFKLPKTYKEALEQLVEQEEEKEKLQLENKQKDEVIKQQTPKVLFADAVSASHTSILVGELAKILKQNGVDIGQNRFFEWLRENEYLIKRKGSDYNMPTQKSMKLELMEIKETSITHADGHISISKTPKITGKGQIYFINKLKPVLELAEA
;
A
#
# COMPACT_ATOMS: atom_id res chain seq x y z
N MET A 1 -4.99 -32.38 6.08
CA MET A 1 -3.52 -32.59 5.98
C MET A 1 -2.91 -31.25 5.60
N LYS A 2 -1.86 -30.79 6.28
CA LYS A 2 -1.10 -29.62 5.82
C LYS A 2 -0.48 -29.95 4.47
N GLU A 3 -0.45 -28.98 3.58
CA GLU A 3 0.07 -29.14 2.23
C GLU A 3 1.60 -29.26 2.26
N LEU A 4 2.16 -30.35 1.72
CA LEU A 4 3.59 -30.66 1.80
C LEU A 4 4.45 -29.74 0.92
N VAL A 5 3.91 -29.31 -0.21
CA VAL A 5 4.56 -28.41 -1.18
C VAL A 5 3.53 -27.35 -1.54
N GLN A 6 3.96 -26.11 -1.71
CA GLN A 6 3.10 -24.98 -2.03
C GLN A 6 3.79 -24.07 -3.05
N LEU A 7 3.02 -23.33 -3.85
CA LEU A 7 3.55 -22.29 -4.74
C LEU A 7 3.82 -21.03 -3.93
N GLU A 8 5.07 -20.56 -3.91
CA GLU A 8 5.45 -19.27 -3.33
C GLU A 8 6.50 -18.60 -4.21
N ASP A 9 6.60 -17.27 -4.11
CA ASP A 9 7.73 -16.54 -4.65
C ASP A 9 9.00 -17.00 -3.93
N PHE A 10 9.92 -17.56 -4.70
CA PHE A 10 11.23 -17.93 -4.23
C PHE A 10 12.29 -17.24 -5.10
N LYS A 11 12.85 -16.14 -4.57
CA LYS A 11 13.91 -15.36 -5.22
C LYS A 11 13.48 -14.72 -6.55
N GLY A 12 12.21 -14.30 -6.65
CA GLY A 12 11.66 -13.60 -7.79
C GLY A 12 11.00 -14.51 -8.83
N GLU A 13 10.87 -15.81 -8.55
CA GLU A 13 10.18 -16.77 -9.41
C GLU A 13 9.12 -17.53 -8.60
N LEU A 14 7.91 -17.67 -9.17
CA LEU A 14 6.85 -18.48 -8.56
C LEU A 14 7.16 -19.96 -8.81
N VAL A 15 7.59 -20.67 -7.77
CA VAL A 15 7.99 -22.08 -7.89
C VAL A 15 7.41 -22.92 -6.75
N PRO A 16 7.28 -24.25 -6.94
CA PRO A 16 6.89 -25.14 -5.87
C PRO A 16 8.00 -25.26 -4.83
N ILE A 17 7.66 -24.98 -3.58
CA ILE A 17 8.60 -25.06 -2.45
C ILE A 17 8.05 -25.87 -1.29
N THR A 18 8.95 -26.35 -0.45
CA THR A 18 8.63 -26.89 0.87
C THR A 18 9.44 -26.17 1.95
N ASP A 19 9.18 -26.52 3.22
CA ASP A 19 9.92 -25.97 4.34
C ASP A 19 10.42 -27.03 5.32
N SER A 20 11.37 -26.63 6.16
CA SER A 20 11.99 -27.53 7.13
C SER A 20 11.04 -28.07 8.19
N LEU A 21 9.90 -27.41 8.45
CA LEU A 21 8.88 -27.91 9.37
C LEU A 21 8.11 -29.08 8.75
N LYS A 22 7.70 -28.94 7.49
CA LYS A 22 7.04 -30.01 6.73
C LYS A 22 7.95 -31.23 6.59
N VAL A 23 9.25 -31.01 6.31
CA VAL A 23 10.23 -32.10 6.28
C VAL A 23 10.33 -32.79 7.64
N ALA A 24 10.44 -32.04 8.74
CA ALA A 24 10.52 -32.60 10.09
C ALA A 24 9.29 -33.46 10.44
N GLU A 25 8.08 -32.97 10.10
CA GLU A 25 6.82 -33.67 10.33
C GLU A 25 6.75 -35.01 9.58
N VAL A 26 7.11 -35.04 8.29
CA VAL A 26 6.99 -36.27 7.47
C VAL A 26 8.11 -37.26 7.75
N THR A 27 9.30 -36.77 8.11
CA THR A 27 10.47 -37.62 8.41
C THR A 27 10.52 -38.10 9.86
N ASP A 28 9.63 -37.60 10.73
CA ASP A 28 9.63 -37.90 12.16
C ASP A 28 10.97 -37.50 12.85
N LYS A 29 11.64 -36.48 12.30
CA LYS A 29 12.86 -35.87 12.85
C LYS A 29 12.50 -34.63 13.65
N ARG A 30 13.30 -34.31 14.67
CA ARG A 30 13.15 -33.02 15.36
C ARG A 30 13.49 -31.90 14.38
N HIS A 31 12.70 -30.82 14.39
CA HIS A 31 12.94 -29.66 13.53
C HIS A 31 14.35 -29.09 13.69
N ALA A 32 14.87 -29.07 14.91
CA ALA A 32 16.25 -28.62 15.19
C ALA A 32 17.32 -29.47 14.47
N ASP A 33 17.11 -30.78 14.34
CA ASP A 33 18.02 -31.68 13.63
C ASP A 33 17.95 -31.43 12.12
N VAL A 34 16.73 -31.27 11.57
CA VAL A 34 16.54 -30.89 10.16
C VAL A 34 17.21 -29.55 9.84
N MET A 35 17.07 -28.55 10.72
CA MET A 35 17.74 -27.25 10.57
C MET A 35 19.26 -27.35 10.65
N LYS A 36 19.80 -28.31 11.40
CA LYS A 36 21.23 -28.60 11.45
C LYS A 36 21.68 -29.26 10.15
N ASP A 37 21.00 -30.30 9.72
CA ASP A 37 21.29 -31.06 8.49
C ASP A 37 21.30 -30.13 7.26
N ILE A 38 20.34 -29.20 7.16
CA ILE A 38 20.29 -28.19 6.08
C ILE A 38 21.51 -27.25 6.12
N ARG A 39 21.92 -26.77 7.31
CA ARG A 39 23.09 -25.89 7.43
C ARG A 39 24.38 -26.61 7.04
N GLU A 40 24.54 -27.86 7.46
CA GLU A 40 25.68 -28.69 7.08
C GLU A 40 25.73 -28.95 5.58
N LEU A 41 24.58 -29.24 4.96
CA LEU A 41 24.45 -29.40 3.52
C LEU A 41 24.80 -28.11 2.76
N ILE A 42 24.26 -26.96 3.18
CA ILE A 42 24.57 -25.65 2.59
C ILE A 42 26.08 -25.39 2.68
N ASN A 43 26.71 -25.60 3.84
CA ASN A 43 28.14 -25.40 4.00
C ASN A 43 28.95 -26.30 3.06
N LYS A 44 28.57 -27.59 2.94
CA LYS A 44 29.21 -28.54 2.04
C LYS A 44 29.11 -28.09 0.57
N LEU A 45 27.92 -27.67 0.12
CA LEU A 45 27.68 -27.20 -1.24
C LEU A 45 28.41 -25.88 -1.53
N MET A 46 28.48 -24.96 -0.55
CA MET A 46 29.17 -23.68 -0.68
C MET A 46 30.70 -23.82 -0.74
N SER A 47 31.26 -24.93 -0.24
CA SER A 47 32.71 -25.16 -0.18
C SER A 47 33.31 -25.59 -1.52
N ASN A 48 32.50 -25.93 -2.52
CA ASN A 48 32.94 -26.29 -3.85
C ASN A 48 32.35 -25.29 -4.87
N HIS A 49 33.21 -24.74 -5.74
CA HIS A 49 32.83 -23.76 -6.75
C HIS A 49 31.72 -24.27 -7.69
N GLU A 50 31.74 -25.56 -8.04
CA GLU A 50 30.75 -26.17 -8.94
C GLU A 50 29.37 -26.32 -8.30
N THR A 51 29.28 -26.44 -6.98
CA THR A 51 28.02 -26.70 -6.26
C THR A 51 27.50 -25.49 -5.49
N ARG A 52 28.26 -24.39 -5.45
CA ARG A 52 27.89 -23.17 -4.71
C ARG A 52 26.56 -22.61 -5.18
N GLU A 53 26.33 -22.62 -6.49
CA GLU A 53 25.09 -22.14 -7.09
C GLU A 53 23.87 -22.96 -6.66
N ILE A 54 24.03 -24.28 -6.45
CA ILE A 54 22.95 -25.16 -5.96
C ILE A 54 22.49 -24.70 -4.58
N ALA A 55 23.42 -24.40 -3.66
CA ALA A 55 23.05 -23.89 -2.33
C ALA A 55 22.34 -22.54 -2.44
N GLN A 56 22.88 -21.65 -3.27
CA GLN A 56 22.34 -20.30 -3.45
C GLN A 56 20.97 -20.30 -4.11
N ARG A 57 20.65 -21.23 -5.00
CA ARG A 57 19.37 -21.26 -5.71
C ARG A 57 18.30 -22.06 -4.99
N ASN A 58 18.66 -22.95 -4.07
CA ASN A 58 17.71 -23.93 -3.56
C ASN A 58 17.37 -23.81 -2.08
N PHE A 59 18.05 -22.94 -1.32
CA PHE A 59 17.75 -22.70 0.09
C PHE A 59 17.60 -21.21 0.42
N ALA A 60 16.61 -20.89 1.26
CA ALA A 60 16.43 -19.57 1.85
C ALA A 60 15.98 -19.70 3.31
N GLN A 61 16.64 -18.97 4.22
CA GLN A 61 16.22 -18.92 5.62
C GLN A 61 15.10 -17.88 5.77
N CYS A 62 14.05 -18.24 6.50
CA CYS A 62 12.97 -17.34 6.89
C CYS A 62 12.53 -17.65 8.32
N SER A 63 11.41 -17.07 8.75
CA SER A 63 10.88 -17.25 10.10
C SER A 63 9.42 -17.74 10.11
N TYR A 64 9.00 -18.24 11.27
CA TYR A 64 7.61 -18.57 11.57
C TYR A 64 7.32 -18.25 13.03
N ILE A 65 6.05 -18.04 13.37
CA ILE A 65 5.60 -17.85 14.74
C ILE A 65 5.23 -19.22 15.32
N ASN A 66 5.85 -19.60 16.44
CA ASN A 66 5.53 -20.84 17.13
C ASN A 66 4.31 -20.69 18.06
N SER A 67 3.89 -21.79 18.70
CA SER A 67 2.74 -21.82 19.63
C SER A 67 2.90 -20.90 20.86
N ASN A 68 4.12 -20.46 21.16
CA ASN A 68 4.44 -19.57 22.27
C ASN A 68 4.57 -18.10 21.81
N ASN A 69 4.07 -17.77 20.61
CA ASN A 69 4.18 -16.45 19.97
C ASN A 69 5.63 -15.95 19.84
N ARG A 70 6.59 -16.86 19.66
CA ARG A 70 7.99 -16.52 19.40
C ARG A 70 8.32 -16.75 17.94
N GLU A 71 9.06 -15.81 17.37
CA GLU A 71 9.64 -15.95 16.05
C GLU A 71 10.79 -16.98 16.09
N MET A 72 10.69 -17.98 15.21
CA MET A 72 11.62 -19.09 15.12
C MET A 72 12.09 -19.24 13.66
N PRO A 73 13.35 -19.61 13.42
CA PRO A 73 13.86 -19.77 12.06
C PRO A 73 13.34 -21.06 11.41
N LYS A 74 13.10 -21.02 10.11
CA LYS A 74 12.92 -22.20 9.24
C LYS A 74 13.66 -21.99 7.91
N TYR A 75 13.80 -23.05 7.11
CA TYR A 75 14.29 -22.94 5.75
C TYR A 75 13.16 -23.23 4.77
N LEU A 76 13.06 -22.40 3.74
CA LEU A 76 12.37 -22.72 2.49
C LEU A 76 13.37 -23.42 1.55
N MET A 77 12.88 -24.38 0.79
CA MET A 77 13.68 -25.06 -0.22
C MET A 77 12.85 -25.46 -1.43
N THR A 78 13.49 -25.42 -2.60
CA THR A 78 12.95 -25.91 -3.86
C THR A 78 12.94 -27.44 -3.88
N LYS A 79 12.41 -28.04 -4.95
CA LYS A 79 12.50 -29.48 -5.23
C LYS A 79 13.95 -29.99 -5.17
N GLU A 80 14.87 -29.32 -5.87
CA GLU A 80 16.28 -29.73 -5.91
C GLU A 80 16.94 -29.62 -4.53
N GLY A 81 16.63 -28.56 -3.76
CA GLY A 81 17.13 -28.41 -2.38
C GLY A 81 16.63 -29.53 -1.46
N PHE A 82 15.33 -29.83 -1.56
CA PHE A 82 14.71 -30.95 -0.85
C PHE A 82 15.35 -32.30 -1.22
N GLU A 83 15.58 -32.56 -2.50
CA GLU A 83 16.19 -33.81 -2.96
C GLU A 83 17.62 -33.97 -2.43
N ASN A 84 18.43 -32.91 -2.50
CA ASN A 84 19.77 -32.88 -1.92
C ASN A 84 19.77 -33.17 -0.41
N LEU A 85 18.81 -32.60 0.33
CA LEU A 85 18.63 -32.91 1.75
C LEU A 85 18.26 -34.38 1.94
N MET A 86 17.25 -34.88 1.23
CA MET A 86 16.79 -36.26 1.39
C MET A 86 17.80 -37.31 0.96
N PHE A 87 18.74 -37.00 0.06
CA PHE A 87 19.86 -37.89 -0.26
C PHE A 87 20.80 -38.15 0.92
N THR A 88 20.83 -37.26 1.92
CA THR A 88 21.58 -37.47 3.16
C THR A 88 20.86 -38.39 4.15
N TYR A 89 19.56 -38.63 3.95
CA TYR A 89 18.73 -39.41 4.86
C TYR A 89 18.56 -40.85 4.36
N ASN A 90 18.70 -41.81 5.27
CA ASN A 90 18.61 -43.24 4.98
C ASN A 90 17.39 -43.89 5.66
N GLY A 91 16.97 -45.05 5.13
CA GLY A 91 15.93 -45.90 5.73
C GLY A 91 14.55 -45.82 5.07
N THR A 92 13.75 -46.87 5.24
CA THR A 92 12.46 -47.07 4.54
C THR A 92 11.46 -45.92 4.77
N LYS A 93 11.41 -45.36 5.99
CA LYS A 93 10.56 -44.19 6.28
C LYS A 93 10.93 -42.97 5.42
N MET A 94 12.24 -42.74 5.21
CA MET A 94 12.75 -41.62 4.42
C MET A 94 12.46 -41.81 2.93
N VAL A 95 12.50 -43.05 2.44
CA VAL A 95 12.10 -43.38 1.06
C VAL A 95 10.63 -43.05 0.82
N ILE A 96 9.75 -43.43 1.75
CA ILE A 96 8.32 -43.12 1.67
C ILE A 96 8.09 -41.59 1.75
N ALA A 97 8.77 -40.90 2.66
CA ALA A 97 8.72 -39.45 2.78
C ALA A 97 9.10 -38.77 1.45
N LYS A 98 10.24 -39.17 0.87
CA LYS A 98 10.73 -38.67 -0.41
C LYS A 98 9.71 -38.86 -1.53
N ALA A 99 9.12 -40.05 -1.66
CA ALA A 99 8.11 -40.32 -2.67
C ALA A 99 6.87 -39.41 -2.55
N LYS A 100 6.41 -39.13 -1.32
CA LYS A 100 5.28 -38.23 -1.07
C LYS A 100 5.57 -36.80 -1.51
N PHE A 101 6.75 -36.28 -1.17
CA PHE A 101 7.16 -34.94 -1.59
C PHE A 101 7.36 -34.84 -3.09
N ILE A 102 8.07 -35.79 -3.72
CA ILE A 102 8.28 -35.80 -5.17
C ILE A 102 6.95 -35.76 -5.92
N ARG A 103 5.98 -36.58 -5.49
CA ARG A 103 4.63 -36.55 -6.06
C ARG A 103 3.99 -35.16 -5.94
N LYS A 104 4.10 -34.51 -4.79
CA LYS A 104 3.55 -33.18 -4.57
C LYS A 104 4.28 -32.08 -5.35
N PHE A 105 5.60 -32.18 -5.49
CA PHE A 105 6.36 -31.30 -6.39
C PHE A 105 5.88 -31.46 -7.83
N HIS A 106 5.72 -32.69 -8.33
CA HIS A 106 5.18 -32.91 -9.67
C HIS A 106 3.76 -32.37 -9.86
N GLU A 107 2.86 -32.60 -8.90
CA GLU A 107 1.50 -32.05 -8.96
C GLU A 107 1.51 -30.51 -9.08
N MET A 108 2.36 -29.82 -8.30
CA MET A 108 2.51 -28.35 -8.33
C MET A 108 3.22 -27.83 -9.58
N GLU A 109 4.23 -28.55 -10.08
CA GLU A 109 4.90 -28.24 -11.36
C GLU A 109 3.93 -28.35 -12.53
N GLU A 110 3.04 -29.35 -12.54
CA GLU A 110 2.01 -29.51 -13.56
C GLU A 110 0.92 -28.43 -13.45
N GLU A 111 0.57 -27.99 -12.24
CA GLU A 111 -0.34 -26.85 -12.05
C GLU A 111 0.26 -25.57 -12.65
N LEU A 112 1.54 -25.28 -12.39
CA LEU A 112 2.23 -24.16 -13.02
C LEU A 112 2.27 -24.29 -14.54
N LYS A 113 2.61 -25.47 -15.07
CA LYS A 113 2.61 -25.69 -16.51
C LYS A 113 1.24 -25.48 -17.12
N ASN A 114 0.18 -26.02 -16.52
CA ASN A 114 -1.18 -25.87 -17.04
C ASN A 114 -1.65 -24.41 -17.00
N ASN A 115 -1.28 -23.66 -15.96
CA ASN A 115 -1.59 -22.24 -15.83
C ASN A 115 -0.72 -21.34 -16.72
N GLN A 116 0.49 -21.76 -17.07
CA GLN A 116 1.40 -21.07 -17.99
C GLN A 116 1.29 -21.55 -19.44
N GLN A 117 0.51 -22.60 -19.73
CA GLN A 117 0.39 -23.12 -21.08
C GLN A 117 -0.49 -22.18 -21.90
N PHE A 118 0.15 -21.30 -22.67
CA PHE A 118 -0.36 -20.94 -23.99
C PHE A 118 -0.60 -22.25 -24.75
N LYS A 119 -1.83 -22.77 -24.71
CA LYS A 119 -2.23 -23.87 -25.58
C LYS A 119 -2.20 -23.32 -26.99
N LEU A 120 -1.10 -23.58 -27.70
CA LEU A 120 -1.03 -23.31 -29.12
C LEU A 120 -2.22 -24.03 -29.77
N PRO A 121 -3.10 -23.28 -30.43
CA PRO A 121 -4.29 -23.82 -31.02
C PRO A 121 -3.89 -24.92 -32.00
N LYS A 122 -4.46 -26.11 -31.85
CA LYS A 122 -4.11 -27.25 -32.72
C LYS A 122 -4.75 -27.13 -34.10
N THR A 123 -5.72 -26.23 -34.22
CA THR A 123 -6.48 -25.97 -35.45
C THR A 123 -6.61 -24.48 -35.71
N TYR A 124 -6.77 -24.10 -36.98
CA TYR A 124 -7.05 -22.72 -37.38
C TYR A 124 -8.31 -22.14 -36.73
N LYS A 125 -9.33 -22.97 -36.47
CA LYS A 125 -10.56 -22.53 -35.80
C LYS A 125 -10.30 -22.07 -34.37
N GLU A 126 -9.60 -22.91 -33.60
CA GLU A 126 -9.22 -22.61 -32.21
C GLU A 126 -8.31 -21.36 -32.14
N ALA A 127 -7.45 -21.16 -33.14
CA ALA A 127 -6.61 -19.96 -33.23
C ALA A 127 -7.42 -18.69 -33.43
N LEU A 128 -8.46 -18.77 -34.25
CA LEU A 128 -9.34 -17.63 -34.52
C LEU A 128 -10.20 -17.29 -33.31
N GLU A 129 -10.69 -18.30 -32.58
CA GLU A 129 -11.46 -18.11 -31.34
C GLU A 129 -10.62 -17.42 -30.26
N GLN A 130 -9.37 -17.85 -30.06
CA GLN A 130 -8.44 -17.20 -29.11
C GLN A 130 -8.10 -15.76 -29.51
N LEU A 131 -7.95 -15.48 -30.81
CA LEU A 131 -7.69 -14.11 -31.30
C LEU A 131 -8.88 -13.18 -31.04
N VAL A 132 -10.10 -13.68 -31.21
CA VAL A 132 -11.33 -12.90 -30.90
C VAL A 132 -11.37 -12.59 -29.40
N GLU A 133 -11.16 -13.58 -28.54
CA GLU A 133 -11.14 -13.39 -27.08
C GLU A 133 -10.07 -12.37 -26.65
N GLN A 134 -8.86 -12.46 -27.23
CA GLN A 134 -7.78 -11.51 -26.95
C GLN A 134 -8.10 -10.08 -27.37
N GLU A 135 -8.74 -9.88 -28.54
CA GLU A 135 -9.10 -8.54 -28.98
C GLU A 135 -10.24 -7.96 -28.13
N GLU A 136 -11.22 -8.79 -27.71
CA GLU A 136 -12.26 -8.39 -26.75
C GLU A 136 -11.69 -7.97 -25.39
N GLU A 137 -10.75 -8.74 -24.83
CA GLU A 137 -10.08 -8.38 -23.58
C GLU A 137 -9.30 -7.07 -23.71
N LYS A 138 -8.59 -6.91 -24.82
CA LYS A 138 -7.79 -5.70 -25.10
C LYS A 138 -8.69 -4.47 -25.26
N GLU A 139 -9.83 -4.58 -25.94
CA GLU A 139 -10.82 -3.51 -26.02
C GLU A 139 -11.36 -3.13 -24.64
N LYS A 140 -11.65 -4.11 -23.80
CA LYS A 140 -12.11 -3.89 -22.42
C LYS A 140 -11.05 -3.17 -21.57
N LEU A 141 -9.80 -3.60 -21.65
CA LEU A 141 -8.65 -2.96 -20.99
C LEU A 141 -8.46 -1.51 -21.46
N GLN A 142 -8.59 -1.25 -22.76
CA GLN A 142 -8.50 0.10 -23.32
C GLN A 142 -9.63 1.00 -22.82
N LEU A 143 -10.86 0.47 -22.71
CA LEU A 143 -11.99 1.21 -22.19
C LEU A 143 -11.79 1.58 -20.71
N GLU A 144 -11.31 0.63 -19.89
CA GLU A 144 -11.01 0.88 -18.47
C GLU A 144 -9.90 1.93 -18.30
N ASN A 145 -8.84 1.87 -19.10
CA ASN A 145 -7.77 2.87 -19.06
C ASN A 145 -8.27 4.26 -19.45
N LYS A 146 -9.10 4.38 -20.48
CA LYS A 146 -9.73 5.67 -20.85
C LYS A 146 -10.58 6.23 -19.71
N GLN A 147 -11.37 5.39 -19.04
CA GLN A 147 -12.16 5.81 -17.88
C GLN A 147 -11.28 6.27 -16.72
N LYS A 148 -10.19 5.56 -16.43
CA LYS A 148 -9.22 5.96 -15.39
C LYS A 148 -8.54 7.28 -15.74
N ASP A 149 -8.14 7.47 -16.98
CA ASP A 149 -7.52 8.72 -17.46
C ASP A 149 -8.47 9.92 -17.36
N GLU A 150 -9.76 9.72 -17.65
CA GLU A 150 -10.78 10.76 -17.46
C GLU A 150 -10.95 11.14 -15.99
N VAL A 151 -11.00 10.16 -15.09
CA VAL A 151 -11.07 10.41 -13.63
C VAL A 151 -9.82 11.14 -13.14
N ILE A 152 -8.62 10.71 -13.58
CA ILE A 152 -7.36 11.37 -13.24
C ILE A 152 -7.40 12.83 -13.73
N LYS A 153 -7.77 13.07 -15.00
CA LYS A 153 -7.83 14.41 -15.58
C LYS A 153 -8.78 15.35 -14.83
N GLN A 154 -9.91 14.85 -14.32
CA GLN A 154 -10.84 15.61 -13.48
C GLN A 154 -10.26 15.91 -12.08
N GLN A 155 -9.44 15.01 -11.53
CA GLN A 155 -8.84 15.16 -10.20
C GLN A 155 -7.55 15.99 -10.19
N THR A 156 -6.80 16.01 -11.29
CA THR A 156 -5.55 16.78 -11.47
C THR A 156 -5.65 18.25 -10.99
N PRO A 157 -6.67 19.06 -11.35
CA PRO A 157 -6.78 20.43 -10.87
C PRO A 157 -7.22 20.56 -9.40
N LYS A 158 -7.73 19.49 -8.77
CA LYS A 158 -8.04 19.45 -7.33
C LYS A 158 -6.77 19.17 -6.50
N VAL A 159 -5.90 18.28 -6.99
CA VAL A 159 -4.66 17.86 -6.30
C VAL A 159 -3.55 18.91 -6.43
N LEU A 160 -3.25 19.40 -7.65
CA LEU A 160 -2.18 20.39 -7.87
C LEU A 160 -2.38 21.70 -7.09
N PHE A 161 -3.62 22.11 -6.88
CA PHE A 161 -3.95 23.33 -6.14
C PHE A 161 -3.87 23.13 -4.61
N ALA A 162 -4.26 21.95 -4.12
CA ALA A 162 -4.10 21.61 -2.70
C ALA A 162 -2.61 21.52 -2.33
N ASP A 163 -1.77 20.97 -3.19
CA ASP A 163 -0.32 20.86 -2.97
C ASP A 163 0.38 22.22 -3.01
N ALA A 164 0.01 23.11 -3.95
CA ALA A 164 0.58 24.46 -4.04
C ALA A 164 0.25 25.34 -2.81
N VAL A 165 -0.94 25.18 -2.24
CA VAL A 165 -1.36 25.91 -1.03
C VAL A 165 -0.79 25.27 0.24
N SER A 166 -0.65 23.93 0.28
CA SER A 166 -0.02 23.18 1.38
C SER A 166 1.47 23.52 1.56
N ALA A 167 2.19 23.78 0.47
CA ALA A 167 3.63 24.08 0.50
C ALA A 167 3.97 25.30 1.39
N SER A 168 3.06 26.28 1.51
CA SER A 168 3.18 27.37 2.47
C SER A 168 2.74 26.87 3.86
N HIS A 169 3.69 26.44 4.69
CA HIS A 169 3.44 26.00 6.07
C HIS A 169 2.99 27.14 7.00
N THR A 170 2.73 28.33 6.46
CA THR A 170 2.39 29.54 7.20
C THR A 170 0.88 29.76 7.23
N SER A 171 0.37 30.17 8.39
CA SER A 171 -1.02 30.63 8.50
C SER A 171 -1.23 31.95 7.76
N ILE A 172 -2.37 32.08 7.08
CA ILE A 172 -2.74 33.30 6.33
C ILE A 172 -3.98 33.96 6.95
N LEU A 173 -4.20 35.23 6.63
CA LEU A 173 -5.42 35.90 7.10
C LEU A 173 -6.66 35.34 6.39
N VAL A 174 -7.82 35.36 7.06
CA VAL A 174 -9.10 34.95 6.45
C VAL A 174 -9.38 35.72 5.15
N GLY A 175 -9.08 37.03 5.15
CA GLY A 175 -9.26 37.87 3.95
C GLY A 175 -8.29 37.54 2.82
N GLU A 176 -7.11 36.99 3.13
CA GLU A 176 -6.13 36.55 2.12
C GLU A 176 -6.61 35.26 1.45
N LEU A 177 -7.11 34.30 2.23
CA LEU A 177 -7.75 33.10 1.68
C LEU A 177 -8.95 33.46 0.80
N ALA A 178 -9.76 34.46 1.17
CA ALA A 178 -10.87 34.93 0.34
C ALA A 178 -10.41 35.44 -1.04
N LYS A 179 -9.27 36.14 -1.11
CA LYS A 179 -8.69 36.59 -2.39
C LYS A 179 -8.21 35.42 -3.24
N ILE A 180 -7.54 34.45 -2.61
CA ILE A 180 -7.09 33.21 -3.28
C ILE A 180 -8.29 32.45 -3.85
N LEU A 181 -9.36 32.28 -3.07
CA LEU A 181 -10.59 31.63 -3.52
C LEU A 181 -11.20 32.35 -4.73
N LYS A 182 -11.25 33.69 -4.71
CA LYS A 182 -11.75 34.50 -5.84
C LYS A 182 -10.92 34.36 -7.10
N GLN A 183 -9.58 34.36 -6.98
CA GLN A 183 -8.67 34.14 -8.11
C GLN A 183 -8.85 32.75 -8.74
N ASN A 184 -9.33 31.78 -7.98
CA ASN A 184 -9.53 30.40 -8.41
C ASN A 184 -11.01 30.09 -8.75
N GLY A 185 -11.80 31.12 -9.08
CA GLY A 185 -13.13 30.97 -9.65
C GLY A 185 -14.28 30.88 -8.64
N VAL A 186 -14.03 30.94 -7.33
CA VAL A 186 -15.11 31.02 -6.32
C VAL A 186 -15.52 32.48 -6.17
N ASP A 187 -16.73 32.86 -6.61
CA ASP A 187 -17.22 34.25 -6.43
C ASP A 187 -17.52 34.57 -4.95
N ILE A 188 -16.47 34.84 -4.19
CA ILE A 188 -16.56 35.22 -2.78
C ILE A 188 -15.62 36.40 -2.49
N GLY A 189 -16.10 37.33 -1.66
CA GLY A 189 -15.30 38.44 -1.14
C GLY A 189 -15.00 38.26 0.33
N GLN A 190 -14.07 39.04 0.89
CA GLN A 190 -13.69 38.96 2.30
C GLN A 190 -14.89 38.97 3.25
N ASN A 191 -15.81 39.92 3.13
CA ASN A 191 -16.97 40.03 4.03
C ASN A 191 -17.93 38.83 3.88
N ARG A 192 -18.22 38.41 2.64
CA ARG A 192 -19.02 37.21 2.34
C ARG A 192 -18.38 35.94 2.91
N PHE A 193 -17.05 35.83 2.87
CA PHE A 193 -16.36 34.67 3.43
C PHE A 193 -16.40 34.66 4.96
N PHE A 194 -16.20 35.80 5.61
CA PHE A 194 -16.37 35.93 7.05
C PHE A 194 -17.81 35.58 7.49
N GLU A 195 -18.81 35.97 6.71
CA GLU A 195 -20.20 35.59 6.94
C GLU A 195 -20.42 34.08 6.79
N TRP A 196 -19.96 33.50 5.69
CA TRP A 196 -20.04 32.06 5.46
C TRP A 196 -19.39 31.25 6.59
N LEU A 197 -18.24 31.68 7.09
CA LEU A 197 -17.55 31.04 8.21
C LEU A 197 -18.36 31.10 9.52
N ARG A 198 -19.11 32.19 9.75
CA ARG A 198 -19.98 32.32 10.93
C ARG A 198 -21.24 31.45 10.81
N GLU A 199 -21.88 31.46 9.64
CA GLU A 199 -23.06 30.64 9.37
C GLU A 199 -22.76 29.14 9.42
N ASN A 200 -21.54 28.74 9.04
CA ASN A 200 -21.08 27.35 9.11
C ASN A 200 -20.38 26.99 10.44
N GLU A 201 -20.48 27.86 11.45
CA GLU A 201 -19.98 27.67 12.82
C GLU A 201 -18.46 27.47 12.91
N TYR A 202 -17.70 27.98 11.95
CA TYR A 202 -16.24 28.04 12.04
C TYR A 202 -15.77 29.25 12.84
N LEU A 203 -16.53 30.34 12.78
CA LEU A 203 -16.33 31.55 13.58
C LEU A 203 -17.55 31.83 14.46
N ILE A 204 -17.33 32.46 15.61
CA ILE A 204 -18.40 32.86 16.52
C ILE A 204 -19.23 33.99 15.90
N LYS A 205 -20.55 33.78 15.85
CA LYS A 205 -21.54 34.74 15.31
C LYS A 205 -22.07 35.75 16.32
N ARG A 206 -22.00 35.43 17.62
CA ARG A 206 -22.46 36.29 18.71
C ARG A 206 -21.69 37.61 18.70
N LYS A 207 -22.41 38.73 18.64
CA LYS A 207 -21.81 40.07 18.74
C LYS A 207 -21.26 40.27 20.17
N GLY A 208 -19.99 40.60 20.27
CA GLY A 208 -19.27 40.74 21.53
C GLY A 208 -17.75 40.64 21.31
N SER A 209 -16.99 40.50 22.40
CA SER A 209 -15.53 40.36 22.38
C SER A 209 -15.03 39.20 21.52
N ASP A 210 -15.83 38.13 21.41
CA ASP A 210 -15.45 36.90 20.74
C ASP A 210 -15.94 36.85 19.29
N TYR A 211 -16.55 37.92 18.77
CA TYR A 211 -17.03 37.94 17.40
C TYR A 211 -15.88 37.71 16.42
N ASN A 212 -16.06 36.82 15.44
CA ASN A 212 -15.02 36.34 14.52
C ASN A 212 -13.88 35.53 15.17
N MET A 213 -14.02 35.09 16.42
CA MET A 213 -13.06 34.14 16.99
C MET A 213 -13.36 32.72 16.50
N PRO A 214 -12.34 31.87 16.29
CA PRO A 214 -12.56 30.47 15.95
C PRO A 214 -13.39 29.75 17.00
N THR A 215 -14.34 28.92 16.56
CA THR A 215 -15.11 28.06 17.47
C THR A 215 -14.28 26.85 17.92
N GLN A 216 -14.74 26.15 18.96
CA GLN A 216 -14.09 24.89 19.36
C GLN A 216 -14.05 23.83 18.25
N LYS A 217 -15.03 23.87 17.33
CA LYS A 217 -15.01 23.04 16.12
C LYS A 217 -13.80 23.35 15.24
N SER A 218 -13.56 24.63 14.95
CA SER A 218 -12.40 25.07 14.15
C SER A 218 -11.08 24.74 14.81
N MET A 219 -10.99 24.91 16.14
CA MET A 219 -9.79 24.61 16.91
C MET A 219 -9.50 23.11 16.96
N LYS A 220 -10.52 22.27 17.22
CA LYS A 220 -10.38 20.80 17.26
C LYS A 220 -9.96 20.22 15.91
N LEU A 221 -10.43 20.82 14.81
CA LEU A 221 -10.04 20.42 13.45
C LEU A 221 -8.70 21.03 13.02
N GLU A 222 -8.12 21.92 13.83
CA GLU A 222 -6.86 22.65 13.57
C GLU A 222 -6.90 23.48 12.29
N LEU A 223 -8.08 24.02 11.95
CA LEU A 223 -8.28 24.79 10.71
C LEU A 223 -7.86 26.25 10.87
N MET A 224 -7.83 26.74 12.11
CA MET A 224 -7.60 28.15 12.42
C MET A 224 -6.74 28.29 13.67
N GLU A 225 -6.06 29.42 13.74
CA GLU A 225 -5.31 29.88 14.91
C GLU A 225 -5.61 31.35 15.19
N ILE A 226 -5.23 31.82 16.38
CA ILE A 226 -5.47 33.19 16.82
C ILE A 226 -4.12 33.91 16.88
N LYS A 227 -4.03 35.04 16.19
CA LYS A 227 -2.94 36.00 16.38
C LYS A 227 -3.38 37.08 17.36
N GLU A 228 -2.68 37.19 18.48
CA GLU A 228 -2.88 38.28 19.44
C GLU A 228 -1.89 39.42 19.16
N THR A 229 -2.37 40.67 19.19
CA THR A 229 -1.56 41.87 18.99
C THR A 229 -1.83 42.83 20.14
N SER A 230 -0.80 43.19 20.89
CA SER A 230 -0.89 44.20 21.94
C SER A 230 -0.85 45.59 21.33
N ILE A 231 -1.84 46.41 21.65
CA ILE A 231 -1.95 47.80 21.23
C ILE A 231 -1.81 48.65 22.48
N THR A 232 -0.74 49.43 22.54
CA THR A 232 -0.50 50.41 23.62
C THR A 232 -1.12 51.74 23.21
N HIS A 233 -2.01 52.27 24.04
CA HIS A 233 -2.67 53.55 23.80
C HIS A 233 -1.89 54.70 24.45
N ALA A 234 -2.16 55.93 24.01
CA ALA A 234 -1.42 57.12 24.45
C ALA A 234 -1.57 57.43 25.96
N ASP A 235 -2.60 56.90 26.59
CA ASP A 235 -2.92 56.98 28.03
C ASP A 235 -2.31 55.82 28.85
N GLY A 236 -1.51 54.95 28.23
CA GLY A 236 -0.73 53.91 28.90
C GLY A 236 -1.46 52.58 29.12
N HIS A 237 -2.75 52.46 28.78
CA HIS A 237 -3.42 51.15 28.84
C HIS A 237 -3.08 50.29 27.61
N ILE A 238 -3.07 48.97 27.81
CA ILE A 238 -2.80 47.99 26.75
C ILE A 238 -4.09 47.25 26.44
N SER A 239 -4.50 47.26 25.17
CA SER A 239 -5.60 46.43 24.66
C SER A 239 -5.07 45.29 23.80
N ILE A 240 -5.63 44.10 23.91
CA ILE A 240 -5.26 42.94 23.08
C ILE A 240 -6.26 42.80 21.94
N SER A 241 -5.78 42.92 20.71
CA SER A 241 -6.56 42.58 19.51
C SER A 241 -6.31 41.13 19.12
N LYS A 242 -7.37 40.39 18.81
CA LYS A 242 -7.31 38.98 18.38
C LYS A 242 -7.79 38.86 16.95
N THR A 243 -6.97 38.23 16.10
CA THR A 243 -7.27 38.07 14.68
C THR A 243 -7.24 36.58 14.30
N PRO A 244 -8.32 36.03 13.70
CA PRO A 244 -8.30 34.67 13.20
C PRO A 244 -7.40 34.54 11.96
N LYS A 245 -6.58 33.50 11.93
CA LYS A 245 -5.80 33.07 10.78
C LYS A 245 -6.15 31.64 10.39
N ILE A 246 -6.01 31.31 9.12
CA ILE A 246 -6.25 29.97 8.57
C ILE A 246 -4.93 29.23 8.48
N THR A 247 -4.83 28.06 9.10
CA THR A 247 -3.66 27.18 9.04
C THR A 247 -3.51 26.58 7.63
N GLY A 248 -2.35 26.01 7.26
CA GLY A 248 -2.21 25.32 5.96
C GLY A 248 -3.27 24.22 5.77
N LYS A 249 -3.55 23.45 6.82
CA LYS A 249 -4.64 22.46 6.88
C LYS A 249 -6.01 23.10 6.66
N GLY A 250 -6.27 24.23 7.29
CA GLY A 250 -7.49 25.01 7.10
C GLY A 250 -7.67 25.51 5.68
N GLN A 251 -6.58 25.93 5.02
CA GLN A 251 -6.62 26.43 3.64
C GLN A 251 -7.10 25.31 2.71
N ILE A 252 -6.46 24.13 2.75
CA ILE A 252 -6.85 22.94 1.98
C ILE A 252 -8.31 22.58 2.25
N TYR A 253 -8.71 22.57 3.53
CA TYR A 253 -10.06 22.21 3.95
C TYR A 253 -11.13 23.14 3.36
N PHE A 254 -10.98 24.47 3.51
CA PHE A 254 -11.98 25.42 3.03
C PHE A 254 -12.03 25.50 1.51
N ILE A 255 -10.90 25.33 0.83
CA ILE A 255 -10.84 25.23 -0.63
C ILE A 255 -11.66 24.03 -1.11
N ASN A 256 -11.40 22.84 -0.57
CA ASN A 256 -12.11 21.62 -0.96
C ASN A 256 -13.61 21.68 -0.61
N LYS A 257 -13.97 22.43 0.43
CA LYS A 257 -15.36 22.60 0.85
C LYS A 257 -16.14 23.62 0.03
N LEU A 258 -15.48 24.62 -0.56
CA LEU A 258 -16.13 25.69 -1.33
C LEU A 258 -16.08 25.48 -2.85
N LYS A 259 -15.14 24.68 -3.37
CA LYS A 259 -15.05 24.31 -4.79
C LYS A 259 -16.21 23.43 -5.34
N PRO A 260 -16.94 22.59 -4.57
CA PRO A 260 -17.98 21.71 -5.11
C PRO A 260 -19.23 22.43 -5.66
N VAL A 261 -19.35 23.75 -5.47
CA VAL A 261 -20.51 24.51 -5.97
C VAL A 261 -20.48 24.72 -7.49
N LEU A 262 -19.36 24.41 -8.17
CA LEU A 262 -19.19 24.63 -9.61
C LEU A 262 -19.52 23.41 -10.51
N GLU A 263 -19.67 22.19 -9.97
CA GLU A 263 -19.98 21.01 -10.82
C GLU A 263 -21.48 20.71 -10.95
N LEU A 264 -22.36 21.45 -10.25
CA LEU A 264 -23.82 21.25 -10.29
C LEU A 264 -24.59 22.35 -11.05
N ALA A 265 -23.89 23.36 -11.59
CA ALA A 265 -24.52 24.47 -12.33
C ALA A 265 -24.42 24.32 -13.86
N GLU A 266 -23.73 23.30 -14.37
CA GLU A 266 -23.53 23.02 -15.80
C GLU A 266 -24.02 21.62 -16.22
N ALA A 267 -25.01 21.06 -15.51
CA ALA A 267 -25.70 19.83 -15.89
C ALA A 267 -27.16 20.10 -16.32
#